data_AF-A0A7X8W1T5-F1
#
_entry.id   AF-A0A7X8W1T5-F1
#
_cell.length_a   1.000
_cell.length_b   1.000
_cell.length_c   1.000
_cell.angle_alpha   90.00
_cell.angle_beta   90.00
_cell.angle_gamma   90.00
#
_symmetry.space_group_name_H-M   'P 1'
#
loop_
_entity.id
_entity.type
_entity.pdbx_description
1 polymer ?
#
loop_
_entity_poly.entity_id
_entity_poly.type
_entity_poly.pdbx_seq_one_letter_code
_entity_poly.pdbx_strand_id
1 'polypeptide(L)'
;MSLLRSFKFGLILIFFGITSLHATNLKMEVKPLPTGANLTWSLVPESVYYDIYIDKDFVARLDDEVTSYTLSGLFQKNNYEVILAARTATNETLDFELVNFTTDSWKGVYRWVNTTDNDNNGMMKEFILKVTLTKDAKYGVHNEI
;
A
#
# COMPACT_ATOMS: atom_id res chain seq x y z
N MET A 1 26.58 71.05 -18.57
CA MET A 1 25.81 70.79 -17.34
C MET A 1 24.88 69.60 -17.63
N SER A 2 25.18 68.45 -17.00
CA SER A 2 24.40 67.19 -16.88
C SER A 2 23.87 66.53 -18.17
N LEU A 3 24.47 65.48 -18.72
CA LEU A 3 24.40 64.05 -18.31
C LEU A 3 22.98 63.58 -17.93
N LEU A 4 22.41 62.67 -18.73
CA LEU A 4 22.05 61.32 -18.27
C LEU A 4 21.87 60.39 -19.50
N ARG A 5 22.79 59.44 -19.64
CA ARG A 5 22.67 58.29 -20.56
C ARG A 5 21.56 57.38 -20.05
N SER A 6 20.60 57.04 -20.91
CA SER A 6 19.63 55.99 -20.59
C SER A 6 20.33 54.62 -20.65
N PHE A 7 20.62 54.06 -19.47
CA PHE A 7 21.04 52.67 -19.34
C PHE A 7 19.85 51.76 -19.64
N LYS A 8 19.88 51.08 -20.79
CA LYS A 8 19.00 49.96 -21.08
C LYS A 8 19.45 48.78 -20.21
N PHE A 9 18.75 48.51 -19.11
CA PHE A 9 18.89 47.26 -18.37
C PHE A 9 18.18 46.16 -19.16
N GLY A 10 18.95 45.34 -19.87
CA GLY A 10 18.48 44.07 -20.40
C GLY A 10 18.26 43.10 -19.24
N LEU A 11 17.03 42.59 -19.11
CA LEU A 11 16.71 41.52 -18.19
C LEU A 11 17.29 40.22 -18.76
N ILE A 12 18.45 39.78 -18.24
CA ILE A 12 18.98 38.44 -18.53
C ILE A 12 18.37 37.50 -17.49
N LEU A 13 17.33 36.77 -17.90
CA LEU A 13 16.80 35.63 -17.16
C LEU A 13 17.67 34.41 -17.47
N ILE A 14 18.61 34.11 -16.57
CA ILE A 14 19.33 32.83 -16.58
C ILE A 14 18.46 31.80 -15.86
N PHE A 15 17.69 31.02 -16.62
CA PHE A 15 17.06 29.80 -16.11
C PHE A 15 18.11 28.68 -16.04
N PHE A 16 18.85 28.59 -14.93
CA PHE A 16 19.46 27.32 -14.52
C PHE A 16 18.54 26.66 -13.49
N GLY A 17 17.55 25.95 -14.01
CA GLY A 17 16.66 25.12 -13.22
C GLY A 17 16.16 24.03 -14.15
N ILE A 18 16.93 22.96 -14.27
CA ILE A 18 16.43 21.68 -14.76
C ILE A 18 15.33 21.23 -13.80
N THR A 19 14.09 21.64 -14.06
CA THR A 19 12.95 20.88 -13.54
C THR A 19 12.93 19.61 -14.36
N SER A 20 13.62 18.57 -13.90
CA SER A 20 13.39 17.24 -14.42
C SER A 20 11.96 16.89 -14.03
N LEU A 21 11.04 17.06 -14.98
CA LEU A 21 9.70 16.55 -14.89
C LEU A 21 9.81 15.03 -15.08
N HIS A 22 10.28 14.33 -14.05
CA HIS A 22 10.22 12.88 -14.06
C HIS A 22 8.74 12.51 -14.04
N ALA A 23 8.26 11.96 -15.15
CA ALA A 23 7.08 11.13 -15.10
C ALA A 23 7.38 10.00 -14.10
N THR A 24 6.55 9.86 -13.06
CA THR A 24 6.72 8.81 -12.06
C THR A 24 6.55 7.46 -12.78
N ASN A 25 7.63 6.68 -12.82
CA ASN A 25 7.59 5.31 -13.35
C ASN A 25 7.12 4.34 -12.28
N LEU A 26 7.29 4.70 -11.01
CA LEU A 26 6.81 3.92 -9.89
C LEU A 26 5.29 3.99 -9.84
N LYS A 27 4.68 2.81 -9.91
CA LYS A 27 3.24 2.56 -9.76
C LYS A 27 3.06 1.38 -8.84
N MET A 28 2.53 1.63 -7.66
CA MET A 28 2.32 0.71 -6.57
C MET A 28 0.83 0.40 -6.48
N GLU A 29 0.51 -0.87 -6.57
CA GLU A 29 -0.79 -1.40 -6.22
C GLU A 29 -0.75 -1.91 -4.77
N VAL A 30 -1.74 -1.51 -4.00
CA VAL A 30 -1.93 -1.96 -2.63
C VAL A 30 -3.19 -2.81 -2.59
N LYS A 31 -3.04 -4.08 -2.24
CA LYS A 31 -4.15 -5.00 -2.00
C LYS A 31 -4.32 -5.18 -0.48
N PRO A 32 -5.31 -4.54 0.15
CA PRO A 32 -5.54 -4.69 1.58
C PRO A 32 -5.81 -6.13 1.99
N LEU A 33 -5.39 -6.46 3.22
CA LEU A 33 -5.72 -7.69 3.92
C LEU A 33 -6.28 -7.33 5.31
N PRO A 34 -6.93 -8.26 6.02
CA PRO A 34 -7.47 -7.96 7.35
C PRO A 34 -6.43 -7.48 8.37
N THR A 35 -5.18 -7.94 8.28
CA THR A 35 -4.12 -7.59 9.24
C THR A 35 -2.84 -7.17 8.53
N GLY A 36 -2.95 -6.58 7.34
CA GLY A 36 -1.82 -6.29 6.47
C GLY A 36 -2.24 -5.78 5.10
N ALA A 37 -1.33 -5.86 4.14
CA ALA A 37 -1.60 -5.63 2.72
C ALA A 37 -0.49 -6.26 1.87
N ASN A 38 -0.86 -6.71 0.67
CA ASN A 38 0.13 -7.08 -0.34
C ASN A 38 0.41 -5.86 -1.21
N LEU A 39 1.68 -5.53 -1.35
CA LEU A 39 2.18 -4.46 -2.18
C LEU A 39 2.81 -5.08 -3.43
N THR A 40 2.54 -4.48 -4.59
CA THR A 40 3.22 -4.80 -5.85
C THR A 40 3.50 -3.52 -6.60
N TRP A 41 4.64 -3.41 -7.29
CA TRP A 41 4.99 -2.19 -8.01
C TRP A 41 5.78 -2.44 -9.31
N SER A 42 5.83 -1.42 -10.16
CA SER A 42 6.68 -1.41 -11.36
C SER A 42 8.16 -1.20 -11.01
N LEU A 43 9.05 -1.86 -11.77
CA LEU A 43 10.48 -1.59 -11.70
C LEU A 43 10.79 -0.13 -12.06
N VAL A 44 11.66 0.50 -11.28
CA VAL A 44 12.20 1.83 -11.52
C VAL A 44 13.63 1.67 -12.05
N PRO A 45 13.91 2.11 -13.30
CA PRO A 45 15.27 2.09 -13.84
C PRO A 45 16.25 2.80 -12.92
N GLU A 46 17.48 2.26 -12.84
CA GLU A 46 18.57 2.80 -12.02
C GLU A 46 18.35 2.74 -10.50
N SER A 47 17.19 2.24 -10.04
CA SER A 47 17.02 1.90 -8.63
C SER A 47 17.93 0.74 -8.25
N VAL A 48 18.46 0.83 -7.05
CA VAL A 48 19.25 -0.23 -6.40
C VAL A 48 18.47 -0.78 -5.20
N TYR A 49 17.61 0.05 -4.59
CA TYR A 49 16.77 -0.36 -3.49
C TYR A 49 15.35 0.20 -3.58
N TYR A 50 14.43 -0.48 -2.91
CA TYR A 50 13.13 0.06 -2.52
C TYR A 50 13.01 0.12 -1.01
N ASP A 51 12.71 1.31 -0.48
CA ASP A 51 12.38 1.50 0.92
C ASP A 51 10.86 1.57 1.08
N ILE A 52 10.34 0.83 2.06
CA ILE A 52 8.92 0.80 2.41
C ILE A 52 8.74 1.46 3.77
N TYR A 53 7.77 2.36 3.87
CA TYR A 53 7.36 3.00 5.11
C TYR A 53 5.86 2.84 5.32
N ILE A 54 5.44 2.72 6.58
CA ILE A 54 4.02 2.79 6.99
C ILE A 54 3.87 3.91 7.99
N ASP A 55 2.95 4.83 7.73
CA ASP A 55 2.73 6.02 8.56
C ASP A 55 4.06 6.76 8.88
N LYS A 56 4.98 6.74 7.91
CA LYS A 56 6.35 7.31 7.92
C LYS A 56 7.39 6.54 8.74
N ASP A 57 7.01 5.44 9.39
CA ASP A 57 7.94 4.53 10.03
C ASP A 57 8.56 3.57 9.01
N PHE A 58 9.89 3.43 9.04
CA PHE A 58 10.60 2.51 8.16
C PHE A 58 10.25 1.06 8.47
N VAL A 59 9.84 0.32 7.43
CA VAL A 59 9.44 -1.09 7.53
C VAL A 59 10.52 -2.00 6.96
N ALA A 60 10.96 -1.71 5.74
CA ALA A 60 11.87 -2.61 5.01
C ALA A 60 12.67 -1.87 3.93
N ARG A 61 13.82 -2.45 3.61
CA ARG A 61 14.59 -2.19 2.40
C ARG A 61 14.70 -3.47 1.60
N LEU A 62 14.45 -3.38 0.29
CA LEU A 62 14.48 -4.49 -0.65
C LEU A 62 15.44 -4.15 -1.80
N ASP A 63 16.07 -5.15 -2.38
CA ASP A 63 16.90 -4.98 -3.59
C ASP A 63 16.02 -4.67 -4.82
N ASP A 64 16.63 -4.11 -5.85
CA ASP A 64 15.98 -3.61 -7.08
C ASP A 64 15.21 -4.67 -7.87
N GLU A 65 15.59 -5.94 -7.76
CA GLU A 65 14.88 -7.05 -8.41
C GLU A 65 13.52 -7.37 -7.75
N VAL A 66 13.29 -6.91 -6.51
CA VAL A 66 12.08 -7.21 -5.75
C VAL A 66 10.99 -6.18 -6.05
N THR A 67 9.85 -6.67 -6.53
CA THR A 67 8.68 -5.85 -6.93
C THR A 67 7.42 -6.16 -6.14
N SER A 68 7.56 -6.86 -5.00
CA SER A 68 6.43 -7.16 -4.13
C SER A 68 6.84 -7.28 -2.67
N TYR A 69 5.91 -6.99 -1.76
CA TYR A 69 6.10 -7.11 -0.32
C TYR A 69 4.78 -7.36 0.39
N THR A 70 4.81 -8.10 1.50
CA THR A 70 3.63 -8.31 2.35
C THR A 70 3.79 -7.59 3.67
N LEU A 71 2.97 -6.56 3.89
CA LEU A 71 2.81 -5.93 5.18
C LEU A 71 2.00 -6.85 6.10
N SER A 72 2.40 -6.92 7.37
CA SER A 72 1.73 -7.72 8.40
C SER A 72 1.69 -6.98 9.73
N GLY A 73 0.89 -7.46 10.68
CA GLY A 73 0.79 -6.87 12.01
C GLY A 73 -0.05 -5.59 12.09
N LEU A 74 -0.83 -5.29 11.06
CA LEU A 74 -1.72 -4.12 11.04
C LEU A 74 -3.07 -4.44 11.70
N PHE A 75 -3.72 -3.41 12.24
CA PHE A 75 -5.08 -3.53 12.76
C PHE A 75 -6.09 -3.48 11.61
N GLN A 76 -7.08 -4.36 11.66
CA GLN A 76 -8.19 -4.43 10.70
C GLN A 76 -9.05 -3.15 10.69
N LYS A 77 -9.65 -2.85 9.52
CA LYS A 77 -10.49 -1.66 9.29
C LYS A 77 -9.85 -0.33 9.73
N ASN A 78 -8.52 -0.28 9.75
CA ASN A 78 -7.77 0.92 10.11
C ASN A 78 -7.14 1.51 8.86
N ASN A 79 -7.06 2.84 8.81
CA ASN A 79 -6.43 3.56 7.71
C ASN A 79 -4.92 3.62 7.94
N TYR A 80 -4.17 3.46 6.86
CA TYR A 80 -2.72 3.53 6.83
C TYR A 80 -2.27 4.30 5.60
N GLU A 81 -1.12 4.95 5.72
CA GLU A 81 -0.35 5.50 4.62
C GLU A 81 0.83 4.57 4.35
N VAL A 82 0.98 4.07 3.11
CA VAL A 82 2.20 3.39 2.67
C VAL A 82 2.98 4.29 1.72
N ILE A 83 4.29 4.39 1.96
CA ILE A 83 5.23 5.08 1.07
C ILE A 83 6.21 4.04 0.56
N LEU A 84 6.37 3.99 -0.75
CA LEU A 84 7.39 3.21 -1.43
C LEU A 84 8.34 4.19 -2.12
N ALA A 85 9.63 4.12 -1.81
CA ALA A 85 10.65 4.99 -2.39
C ALA A 85 11.71 4.17 -3.11
N ALA A 86 11.90 4.42 -4.41
CA ALA A 86 12.99 3.88 -5.19
C ALA A 86 14.26 4.71 -4.93
N ARG A 87 15.38 4.03 -4.65
CA ARG A 87 16.62 4.64 -4.18
C ARG A 87 17.81 4.24 -5.05
N THR A 88 18.77 5.15 -5.18
CA THR A 88 20.11 4.82 -5.68
C THR A 88 20.95 4.12 -4.60
N ALA A 89 22.14 3.61 -4.98
CA ALA A 89 23.12 3.06 -4.04
C ALA A 89 23.59 4.08 -2.97
N THR A 90 23.49 5.38 -3.25
CA THR A 90 23.82 6.48 -2.33
C THR A 90 22.62 6.99 -1.52
N ASN A 91 21.48 6.29 -1.57
CA ASN A 91 20.21 6.62 -0.91
C ASN A 91 19.47 7.86 -1.42
N GLU A 92 19.82 8.36 -2.61
CA GLU A 92 19.04 9.43 -3.25
C GLU A 92 17.70 8.85 -3.73
N THR A 93 16.60 9.59 -3.54
CA THR A 93 15.28 9.19 -4.04
C THR A 93 15.22 9.45 -5.55
N LEU A 94 14.99 8.39 -6.33
CA LEU A 94 14.73 8.49 -7.76
C LEU A 94 13.25 8.76 -8.04
N ASP A 95 12.39 8.02 -7.35
CA ASP A 95 10.94 8.11 -7.47
C ASP A 95 10.30 7.65 -6.15
N PHE A 96 9.06 8.06 -5.90
CA PHE A 96 8.31 7.57 -4.76
C PHE A 96 6.82 7.60 -5.04
N GLU A 97 6.09 6.72 -4.36
CA GLU A 97 4.64 6.73 -4.38
C GLU A 97 4.09 6.59 -2.97
N LEU A 98 2.98 7.30 -2.75
CA LEU A 98 2.25 7.31 -1.50
C LEU A 98 0.83 6.86 -1.79
N VAL A 99 0.39 5.81 -1.10
CA VAL A 99 -0.97 5.28 -1.22
C VAL A 99 -1.60 5.19 0.15
N ASN A 100 -2.78 5.78 0.30
CA ASN A 100 -3.62 5.56 1.46
C ASN A 100 -4.47 4.32 1.24
N PHE A 101 -4.51 3.42 2.22
CA PHE A 101 -5.39 2.25 2.18
C PHE A 101 -6.02 1.98 3.55
N THR A 102 -7.17 1.30 3.51
CA THR A 102 -7.82 0.78 4.72
C THR A 102 -7.64 -0.73 4.71
N THR A 103 -7.13 -1.30 5.80
CA THR A 103 -7.09 -2.77 5.96
C THR A 103 -8.49 -3.37 5.88
N ASP A 104 -8.58 -4.57 5.33
CA ASP A 104 -9.85 -5.27 5.19
C ASP A 104 -10.38 -5.74 6.56
N SER A 105 -11.52 -6.44 6.52
CA SER A 105 -12.04 -7.17 7.67
C SER A 105 -12.02 -8.65 7.42
N TRP A 106 -11.79 -9.45 8.46
CA TRP A 106 -11.96 -10.90 8.36
C TRP A 106 -13.38 -11.25 7.89
N LYS A 107 -13.42 -12.09 6.84
CA LYS A 107 -14.61 -12.76 6.33
C LYS A 107 -14.23 -14.22 6.13
N GLY A 108 -14.97 -15.13 6.74
CA GLY A 108 -14.74 -16.57 6.63
C GLY A 108 -16.04 -17.35 6.64
N VAL A 109 -16.04 -18.51 5.99
CA VAL A 109 -17.14 -19.46 6.05
C VAL A 109 -16.59 -20.76 6.59
N TYR A 110 -17.00 -21.13 7.81
CA TYR A 110 -16.74 -22.46 8.33
C TYR A 110 -17.90 -23.35 7.91
N ARG A 111 -17.58 -24.35 7.08
CA ARG A 111 -18.53 -25.35 6.63
C ARG A 111 -18.21 -26.66 7.33
N TRP A 112 -19.14 -27.11 8.15
CA TRP A 112 -19.14 -28.46 8.68
C TRP A 112 -20.16 -29.29 7.90
N VAL A 113 -19.76 -30.49 7.47
CA VAL A 113 -20.62 -31.43 6.75
C VAL A 113 -20.60 -32.73 7.53
N ASN A 114 -21.78 -33.24 7.87
CA ASN A 114 -21.86 -34.59 8.42
C ASN A 114 -21.70 -35.58 7.26
N THR A 115 -20.70 -36.45 7.34
CA THR A 115 -20.46 -37.50 6.34
C THR A 115 -20.93 -38.88 6.79
N THR A 116 -21.52 -39.00 7.97
CA THR A 116 -21.95 -40.27 8.56
C THR A 116 -23.45 -40.25 8.90
N ASP A 117 -24.07 -41.42 8.82
CA ASP A 117 -25.50 -41.60 9.13
C ASP A 117 -25.75 -41.87 10.63
N ASN A 118 -24.68 -42.10 11.40
CA ASN A 118 -24.74 -42.58 12.79
C ASN A 118 -24.74 -41.45 13.83
N ASP A 119 -24.28 -40.26 13.47
CA ASP A 119 -24.22 -39.08 14.30
C ASP A 119 -25.42 -38.15 14.03
N ASN A 120 -26.11 -37.77 15.10
CA ASN A 120 -27.32 -36.96 15.10
C ASN A 120 -28.54 -37.55 14.33
N ASN A 121 -28.60 -38.87 14.14
CA ASN A 121 -29.73 -39.56 13.49
C ASN A 121 -30.15 -38.94 12.14
N GLY A 122 -29.17 -38.45 11.36
CA GLY A 122 -29.39 -37.81 10.06
C GLY A 122 -30.07 -36.43 10.09
N MET A 123 -30.23 -35.81 11.26
CA MET A 123 -31.02 -34.56 11.41
C MET A 123 -30.26 -33.28 11.01
N MET A 124 -28.93 -33.25 11.06
CA MET A 124 -28.13 -32.12 10.60
C MET A 124 -27.07 -32.61 9.61
N LYS A 125 -27.26 -32.26 8.33
CA LYS A 125 -26.37 -32.66 7.22
C LYS A 125 -25.25 -31.66 6.95
N GLU A 126 -25.48 -30.42 7.34
CA GLU A 126 -24.57 -29.31 7.08
C GLU A 126 -24.78 -28.22 8.13
N PHE A 127 -23.68 -27.58 8.53
CA PHE A 127 -23.69 -26.35 9.31
C PHE A 127 -22.73 -25.35 8.65
N ILE A 128 -23.25 -24.17 8.34
CA ILE A 128 -22.48 -23.08 7.73
C ILE A 128 -22.43 -21.92 8.72
N LEU A 129 -21.24 -21.64 9.23
CA LEU A 129 -20.97 -20.46 10.03
C LEU A 129 -20.28 -19.40 9.17
N LYS A 130 -21.01 -18.34 8.83
CA LYS A 130 -20.47 -17.14 8.17
C LYS A 130 -19.96 -16.19 9.27
N VAL A 131 -18.66 -15.99 9.35
CA VAL A 131 -18.03 -15.05 10.29
C VAL A 131 -17.66 -13.77 9.54
N THR A 132 -18.21 -12.64 10.00
CA THR A 132 -17.78 -11.31 9.55
C THR A 132 -17.54 -10.45 10.77
N LEU A 133 -16.45 -9.68 10.77
CA LEU A 133 -16.23 -8.70 11.82
C LEU A 133 -17.20 -7.52 11.65
N THR A 134 -18.11 -7.32 12.59
CA THR A 134 -19.00 -6.14 12.59
C THR A 134 -18.26 -4.88 13.06
N LYS A 135 -18.86 -3.70 12.89
CA LYS A 135 -18.22 -2.40 13.18
C LYS A 135 -17.84 -2.22 14.66
N ASP A 136 -18.40 -3.05 15.55
CA ASP A 136 -18.25 -2.95 17.01
C ASP A 136 -17.30 -4.01 17.62
N ALA A 137 -16.43 -4.63 16.80
CA ALA A 137 -15.55 -5.73 17.22
C ALA A 137 -16.29 -6.94 17.84
N LYS A 138 -17.60 -7.08 17.57
CA LYS A 138 -18.39 -8.25 17.95
C LYS A 138 -18.45 -9.21 16.76
N TYR A 139 -18.13 -10.48 17.00
CA TYR A 139 -18.39 -11.55 16.04
C TYR A 139 -19.91 -11.69 15.89
N GLY A 140 -20.44 -11.33 14.73
CA GLY A 140 -21.82 -11.64 14.38
C GLY A 140 -21.86 -13.07 13.86
N VAL A 141 -22.54 -13.96 14.58
CA VAL A 141 -22.86 -15.30 14.08
C VAL A 141 -24.22 -15.21 13.40
N HIS A 142 -24.28 -15.42 12.08
CA HIS A 142 -25.53 -15.59 11.37
C HIS A 142 -25.66 -17.07 11.00
N ASN A 143 -26.61 -17.76 11.64
CA ASN A 143 -26.96 -19.13 11.30
C ASN A 143 -28.10 -19.08 10.28
N GLU A 144 -27.88 -19.63 9.09
CA GLU A 144 -28.95 -20.03 8.19
C GLU A 144 -29.22 -21.52 8.50
N ILE A 145 -30.42 -21.83 9.00
CA ILE A 145 -30.93 -23.20 9.20
C ILE A 145 -31.70 -23.61 7.95
#